data_AF-A0A1A8GXY6-F1
#
_entry.id   AF-A0A1A8GXY6-F1
#
_cell.length_a   1.000
_cell.length_b   1.000
_cell.length_c   1.000
_cell.angle_alpha   90.00
_cell.angle_beta   90.00
_cell.angle_gamma   90.00
#
_symmetry.space_group_name_H-M   'P 1'
#
loop_
_entity.id
_entity.type
_entity.pdbx_description
1 polymer ?
#
loop_
_entity_poly.entity_id
_entity_poly.type
_entity_poly.pdbx_seq_one_letter_code
_entity_poly.pdbx_strand_id
1 'polypeptide(L)'
;QADVFCSMPEKKFVFKGLTKKAEDRQEFDMKSHITYPMDGGTALITFEEEDVASSILKMKRHKVELGAECRIIVQAHPVHLMLPSL
;
A
#
# COMPACT_ATOMS: atom_id res chain seq x y z
N GLN A 1 -9.21 18.94 -3.22
CA GLN A 1 -8.29 17.80 -3.48
C GLN A 1 -7.02 18.10 -2.71
N ALA A 2 -6.92 17.61 -1.48
CA ALA A 2 -5.73 17.78 -0.66
C ALA A 2 -4.83 16.55 -0.86
N ASP A 3 -3.61 16.80 -1.34
CA ASP A 3 -2.53 15.83 -1.40
C ASP A 3 -2.31 15.24 0.00
N VAL A 4 -2.56 13.94 0.17
CA VAL A 4 -2.29 13.25 1.45
C VAL A 4 -0.79 13.24 1.76
N PHE A 5 0.07 13.49 0.75
CA PHE A 5 1.50 13.74 0.92
C PHE A 5 1.87 15.20 1.30
N CYS A 6 0.94 16.16 1.18
CA CYS A 6 1.17 17.55 1.64
C CYS A 6 1.04 17.66 3.18
N SER A 7 0.62 16.58 3.84
CA SER A 7 0.58 16.50 5.31
C SER A 7 1.90 16.03 5.91
N MET A 8 2.93 15.77 5.10
CA MET A 8 4.26 15.51 5.64
C MET A 8 5.02 16.84 5.70
N PRO A 9 5.12 17.45 6.88
CA PRO A 9 5.60 18.81 6.95
C PRO A 9 7.12 18.84 6.69
N GLU A 10 7.57 19.70 5.78
CA GLU A 10 8.97 19.84 5.32
C GLU A 10 9.95 20.33 6.40
N LYS A 11 9.47 20.53 7.64
CA LYS A 11 10.27 20.95 8.80
C LYS A 11 10.63 19.74 9.65
N LYS A 12 11.76 19.78 10.36
CA LYS A 12 12.08 18.76 11.36
C LYS A 12 11.07 18.84 12.52
N PHE A 13 10.16 17.88 12.62
CA PHE A 13 9.27 17.77 13.78
C PHE A 13 9.95 16.98 14.88
N VAL A 14 9.92 17.52 16.08
CA VAL A 14 10.20 16.77 17.30
C VAL A 14 8.83 16.49 17.93
N PHE A 15 8.34 15.27 17.79
CA PHE A 15 7.12 14.84 18.44
C PHE A 15 7.39 14.69 19.94
N LYS A 16 7.07 15.74 20.70
CA LYS A 16 7.14 15.72 22.17
C LYS A 16 5.80 15.22 22.71
N GLY A 17 5.65 13.90 22.77
CA GLY A 17 4.56 13.26 23.50
C GLY A 17 4.91 13.12 24.98
N LEU A 18 3.98 13.42 25.88
CA LEU A 18 4.05 12.94 27.26
C LEU A 18 3.71 11.45 27.24
N THR A 19 4.70 10.60 26.96
CA THR A 19 4.60 9.21 27.39
C THR A 19 4.55 9.23 28.92
N LYS A 20 3.56 8.56 29.52
CA LYS A 20 3.69 8.14 30.92
C LYS A 20 4.82 7.10 31.00
N LYS A 21 4.83 6.23 32.00
CA LYS A 21 5.96 5.31 32.29
C LYS A 21 6.49 4.65 31.01
N ALA A 22 7.77 4.25 30.99
CA ALA A 22 8.41 3.66 29.81
C ALA A 22 7.66 2.42 29.25
N GLU A 23 6.78 1.83 30.07
CA GLU A 23 5.85 0.76 29.70
C GLU A 23 4.68 1.20 28.79
N ASP A 24 4.27 2.48 28.79
CA ASP A 24 3.17 3.06 28.00
C ASP A 24 3.60 3.47 26.58
N ARG A 25 4.49 2.69 25.94
CA ARG A 25 4.85 2.90 24.54
C ARG A 25 3.69 2.46 23.66
N GLN A 26 2.93 3.43 23.15
CA GLN A 26 1.98 3.19 22.08
C GLN A 26 2.77 3.12 20.75
N GLU A 27 2.85 1.92 20.17
CA GLU A 27 3.31 1.79 18.79
C GLU A 27 2.35 2.54 17.87
N PHE A 28 2.86 3.55 17.18
CA PHE A 28 2.12 4.22 16.12
C PHE A 28 2.03 3.25 14.94
N ASP A 29 0.92 2.54 14.80
CA ASP A 29 0.65 1.72 13.63
C ASP A 29 0.27 2.64 12.47
N MET A 30 1.25 2.99 11.62
CA MET A 30 1.08 3.86 10.46
C MET A 30 0.66 3.08 9.21
N LYS A 31 -0.04 1.95 9.37
CA LYS A 31 -0.53 1.14 8.25
C LYS A 31 -1.67 1.87 7.55
N SER A 32 -1.54 2.06 6.24
CA SER A 32 -2.63 2.53 5.40
C SER A 32 -3.75 1.48 5.37
N HIS A 33 -4.90 1.79 5.96
CA HIS A 33 -6.08 0.95 5.88
C HIS A 33 -6.81 1.19 4.55
N ILE A 34 -6.32 0.59 3.47
CA ILE A 34 -6.96 0.64 2.16
C ILE A 34 -8.11 -0.37 2.14
N THR A 35 -9.35 0.13 2.12
CA THR A 35 -10.54 -0.72 1.89
C THR A 35 -10.91 -0.62 0.41
N TYR A 36 -10.69 -1.69 -0.34
CA TYR A 36 -11.04 -1.75 -1.76
C TYR A 36 -11.95 -2.96 -2.02
N PRO A 37 -13.16 -2.77 -2.57
CA PRO A 37 -14.05 -3.88 -2.90
C PRO A 37 -13.47 -4.69 -4.05
N MET A 38 -13.17 -5.97 -3.79
CA MET A 38 -12.57 -6.89 -4.75
C MET A 38 -13.52 -8.06 -5.02
N ASP A 39 -13.65 -8.43 -6.29
CA ASP A 39 -14.29 -9.68 -6.69
C ASP A 39 -13.43 -10.87 -6.24
N GLY A 40 -14.07 -11.99 -5.92
CA GLY A 40 -13.36 -13.22 -5.54
C GLY A 40 -12.35 -13.66 -6.60
N GLY A 41 -11.17 -14.12 -6.16
CA GLY A 41 -10.09 -14.53 -7.06
C GLY A 41 -9.21 -13.39 -7.58
N THR A 42 -9.41 -12.17 -7.08
CA THR A 42 -8.53 -11.02 -7.34
C THR A 42 -7.75 -10.63 -6.09
N ALA A 43 -6.61 -9.95 -6.29
CA ALA A 43 -5.78 -9.42 -5.21
C ALA A 43 -5.31 -8.00 -5.56
N LEU A 44 -5.24 -7.13 -4.55
CA LEU A 44 -4.69 -5.78 -4.69
C LEU A 44 -3.23 -5.80 -4.20
N ILE A 45 -2.33 -5.31 -5.03
CA ILE A 45 -0.90 -5.26 -4.73
C ILE A 45 -0.45 -3.80 -4.86
N THR A 46 0.22 -3.30 -3.84
CA THR A 46 0.83 -1.97 -3.81
C THR A 46 2.34 -2.10 -3.88
N PHE A 47 2.99 -1.20 -4.60
CA PHE A 47 4.44 -1.12 -4.69
C PHE A 47 4.89 0.25 -4.17
N GLU A 48 6.03 0.28 -3.48
CA GLU A 48 6.64 1.55 -3.04
C GLU A 48 7.22 2.32 -4.24
N GLU A 49 7.81 1.59 -5.20
CA GLU A 49 8.44 2.17 -6.38
C GLU A 49 7.49 2.12 -7.60
N GLU A 50 7.30 3.28 -8.25
CA GLU A 50 6.37 3.45 -9.38
C GLU A 50 6.81 2.67 -10.63
N ASP A 51 8.12 2.59 -10.87
CA ASP A 51 8.70 1.91 -12.03
C ASP A 51 8.45 0.39 -11.98
N VAL A 52 8.48 -0.21 -10.79
CA VAL A 52 8.10 -1.61 -10.56
C VAL A 52 6.64 -1.85 -10.97
N ALA A 53 5.71 -1.02 -10.48
CA ALA A 53 4.29 -1.12 -10.84
C ALA A 53 4.08 -0.95 -12.35
N SER A 54 4.76 0.03 -12.96
CA SER A 54 4.69 0.31 -14.40
C SER A 54 5.24 -0.84 -15.24
N SER A 55 6.32 -1.48 -14.82
CA SER A 55 6.90 -2.64 -15.50
C SER A 55 5.93 -3.82 -15.51
N ILE A 56 5.31 -4.10 -14.37
CA ILE A 56 4.31 -5.17 -14.23
C ILE A 56 3.11 -4.91 -15.15
N LEU A 57 2.57 -3.68 -15.15
CA LEU A 57 1.45 -3.31 -16.02
C LEU A 57 1.78 -3.47 -17.52
N LYS A 58 3.02 -3.19 -17.94
CA LYS A 58 3.46 -3.37 -19.34
C LYS A 58 3.50 -4.84 -19.77
N MET A 59 3.88 -5.74 -18.87
CA MET A 59 3.92 -7.19 -19.15
C MET A 59 2.52 -7.80 -19.29
N LYS A 60 1.50 -7.21 -18.65
CA LYS A 60 0.07 -7.60 -18.63
C LYS A 60 -0.21 -8.97 -18.04
N ARG A 61 0.40 -10.04 -18.54
CA ARG A 61 0.21 -11.43 -18.09
C ARG A 61 1.44 -11.92 -17.35
N HIS A 62 1.21 -12.46 -16.16
CA HIS A 62 2.25 -12.98 -15.29
C HIS A 62 2.00 -14.45 -15.02
N LYS A 63 3.04 -15.26 -15.20
CA LYS A 63 3.05 -16.65 -14.77
C LYS A 63 3.56 -16.68 -13.34
N VAL A 64 2.75 -17.16 -12.41
CA VAL A 64 3.09 -17.28 -10.99
C VAL A 64 3.16 -18.76 -10.64
N GLU A 65 4.31 -19.17 -10.13
CA GLU A 65 4.54 -20.51 -9.61
C GLU A 65 4.16 -20.54 -8.12
N LEU A 66 3.21 -21.38 -7.74
CA LEU A 66 2.71 -21.55 -6.37
C LEU A 66 3.33 -22.77 -5.67
N GLY A 67 4.37 -23.35 -6.26
CA GLY A 67 5.01 -24.59 -5.81
C GLY A 67 5.47 -25.43 -7.01
N ALA A 68 5.84 -26.69 -6.76
CA ALA A 68 6.38 -27.58 -7.79
C ALA A 68 5.34 -27.98 -8.85
N GLU A 69 4.07 -28.09 -8.47
CA GLU A 69 3.00 -28.69 -9.31
C GLU A 69 1.93 -27.66 -9.73
N CYS A 70 1.97 -26.43 -9.20
CA CYS A 70 0.88 -25.47 -9.36
C CYS A 70 1.39 -24.16 -9.97
N ARG A 71 0.81 -23.82 -11.13
CA ARG A 71 1.10 -22.59 -11.86
C ARG A 71 -0.19 -21.90 -12.24
N ILE A 72 -0.24 -20.59 -12.06
CA ILE A 72 -1.37 -19.77 -12.48
C ILE A 72 -0.91 -18.67 -13.42
N ILE A 73 -1.81 -18.25 -14.30
CA ILE A 73 -1.60 -17.08 -15.15
C ILE A 73 -2.55 -16.01 -14.67
N VAL A 74 -2.00 -14.89 -14.22
CA VAL A 74 -2.76 -13.74 -13.74
C VAL A 74 -2.56 -12.56 -14.69
N GLN A 75 -3.50 -11.61 -14.64
CA GLN A 75 -3.44 -10.38 -15.38
C GLN A 75 -3.35 -9.18 -14.42
N ALA A 76 -2.42 -8.27 -14.68
CA ALA A 76 -2.29 -7.03 -13.95
C ALA A 76 -3.16 -5.95 -14.60
N HIS A 77 -3.98 -5.28 -13.79
CA HIS A 77 -4.79 -4.14 -14.20
C HIS A 77 -4.53 -2.97 -13.25
N PRO A 78 -4.43 -1.74 -13.77
CA PRO A 78 -4.34 -0.57 -12.91
C PRO A 78 -5.66 -0.39 -12.18
N VAL A 79 -5.58 -0.06 -10.89
CA VAL A 79 -6.74 0.19 -10.03
C VAL A 79 -6.70 1.64 -9.60
N HIS A 80 -7.82 2.34 -9.73
CA HIS A 80 -7.98 3.67 -9.16
C HIS A 80 -8.44 3.53 -7.71
N LEU A 81 -7.57 3.89 -6.76
CA LEU A 81 -7.93 3.90 -5.35
C LEU A 81 -8.83 5.11 -5.08
N MET A 82 -10.05 4.83 -4.61
CA MET A 82 -10.93 5.84 -4.03
C MET A 82 -10.37 6.23 -2.66
N LEU A 83 -9.43 7.16 -2.65
CA LEU A 83 -8.97 7.75 -1.39
C LEU A 83 -10.11 8.59 -0.80
N PRO A 84 -10.34 8.54 0.52
CA PRO A 84 -11.27 9.46 1.16
C PRO A 84 -10.89 10.88 0.78
N SER A 85 -11.82 11.64 0.21
CA SER A 85 -11.61 13.08 0.04
C SER A 85 -11.59 13.72 1.42
N LEU A 86 -10.47 14.35 1.76
CA LEU A 86 -10.34 15.28 2.88
C LEU A 86 -11.34 16.43 2.77
#